data_AF-A0A356K5I4-F1
#
_entry.id   AF-A0A356K5I4-F1
#
_cell.length_a   1.000
_cell.length_b   1.000
_cell.length_c   1.000
_cell.angle_alpha   90.00
_cell.angle_beta   90.00
_cell.angle_gamma   90.00
#
_symmetry.space_group_name_H-M   'P 1'
#
loop_
_entity.id
_entity.type
_entity.pdbx_description
1 polymer ?
#
loop_
_entity_poly.entity_id
_entity_poly.type
_entity_poly.pdbx_seq_one_letter_code
_entity_poly.pdbx_strand_id
1 'polypeptide(L)'
;EGNYYLFGLRMVPLVPFFAVNSVMGLTRMRLIPFYLVSQLGMLAGTAVYVFAGSSIGNLNSVADILNPGLVTAFALVGIFPFGARKFLNWLRSKRTSR
;
A
#
# COMPACT_ATOMS: atom_id res chain seq x y z
N GLU A 1 -7.48 -8.45 15.29
CA GLU A 1 -6.19 -8.04 14.68
C GLU A 1 -6.08 -8.31 13.18
N GLY A 2 -6.76 -9.33 12.63
CA GLY A 2 -6.67 -9.71 11.21
C GLY A 2 -6.85 -8.57 10.19
N ASN A 3 -7.78 -7.63 10.39
CA ASN A 3 -7.95 -6.48 9.50
C ASN A 3 -6.66 -5.63 9.40
N TYR A 4 -5.97 -5.43 10.51
CA TYR A 4 -4.75 -4.63 10.56
C TYR A 4 -3.60 -5.31 9.84
N TYR A 5 -3.40 -6.60 10.12
CA TYR A 5 -2.38 -7.41 9.45
C TYR A 5 -2.62 -7.50 7.95
N LEU A 6 -3.86 -7.75 7.55
CA LEU A 6 -4.25 -7.77 6.14
C LEU A 6 -3.94 -6.42 5.48
N PHE A 7 -4.35 -5.31 6.09
CA PHE A 7 -4.07 -3.98 5.54
C PHE A 7 -2.57 -3.72 5.40
N GLY A 8 -1.76 -4.06 6.42
CA GLY A 8 -0.31 -3.92 6.37
C GLY A 8 0.34 -4.74 5.24
N LEU A 9 -0.10 -5.99 5.07
CA LEU A 9 0.35 -6.87 3.98
C LEU A 9 -0.08 -6.35 2.60
N ARG A 10 -1.18 -5.60 2.50
CA ARG A 10 -1.62 -4.96 1.23
C ARG A 10 -0.83 -3.70 0.90
N MET A 11 -0.44 -2.92 1.91
CA MET A 11 0.31 -1.68 1.70
C MET A 11 1.79 -1.89 1.42
N VAL A 12 2.37 -2.98 1.93
CA VAL A 12 3.77 -3.33 1.70
C VAL A 12 3.81 -4.58 0.82
N PRO A 13 4.06 -4.46 -0.49
CA PRO A 13 4.01 -5.58 -1.43
C PRO A 13 5.26 -6.48 -1.36
N LEU A 14 5.71 -6.82 -0.15
CA LEU A 14 6.82 -7.75 0.08
C LEU A 14 6.41 -9.19 -0.17
N VAL A 15 5.13 -9.50 0.04
CA VAL A 15 4.57 -10.85 -0.11
C VAL A 15 3.61 -10.85 -1.31
N PRO A 16 3.68 -11.85 -2.21
CA PRO A 16 2.73 -11.97 -3.30
C PRO A 16 1.27 -12.00 -2.82
N PHE A 17 0.39 -11.26 -3.49
CA PHE A 17 -1.01 -11.15 -3.07
C PHE A 17 -1.77 -12.48 -3.06
N PHE A 18 -1.40 -13.43 -3.92
CA PHE A 18 -2.02 -14.76 -3.93
C PHE A 18 -1.72 -15.51 -2.63
N ALA A 19 -0.48 -15.43 -2.11
CA ALA A 19 -0.09 -16.09 -0.88
C ALA A 19 -0.85 -15.50 0.32
N VAL A 20 -0.99 -14.17 0.35
CA VAL A 20 -1.83 -13.49 1.35
C VAL A 20 -3.27 -13.97 1.28
N ASN A 21 -3.87 -14.06 0.09
CA ASN A 21 -5.24 -14.55 -0.09
C ASN A 21 -5.41 -15.98 0.42
N SER A 22 -4.48 -16.88 0.08
CA SER A 22 -4.51 -18.29 0.51
C SER A 22 -4.43 -18.40 2.03
N VAL A 23 -3.50 -17.68 2.68
CA VAL A 23 -3.38 -17.67 4.14
C VAL A 23 -4.64 -17.11 4.79
N MET A 24 -5.18 -16.00 4.27
CA MET A 24 -6.40 -15.40 4.81
C MET A 24 -7.63 -16.30 4.65
N GLY A 25 -7.70 -17.09 3.58
CA GLY A 25 -8.75 -18.09 3.35
C GLY A 25 -8.76 -19.21 4.38
N LEU A 26 -7.63 -19.46 5.08
CA LEU A 26 -7.54 -20.42 6.18
C LEU A 26 -7.91 -19.82 7.54
N THR A 27 -8.18 -18.51 7.62
CA THR A 27 -8.54 -17.83 8.87
C THR A 27 -10.06 -17.69 9.04
N ARG A 28 -10.53 -17.49 10.29
CA ARG A 28 -11.95 -17.20 10.59
C ARG A 28 -12.38 -15.76 10.26
N MET A 29 -11.70 -15.09 9.32
CA MET A 29 -12.01 -13.71 8.97
C MET A 29 -13.32 -13.62 8.19
N ARG A 30 -14.21 -12.70 8.58
CA ARG A 30 -15.44 -12.43 7.83
C ARG A 30 -15.12 -11.81 6.46
N LEU A 31 -15.90 -12.20 5.45
CA LEU A 31 -15.79 -11.74 4.06
C LEU A 31 -15.86 -10.21 3.90
N ILE A 32 -16.82 -9.55 4.54
CA ILE A 32 -17.03 -8.11 4.39
C ILE A 32 -15.81 -7.30 4.90
N PRO A 33 -15.30 -7.53 6.13
CA PRO A 33 -14.06 -6.91 6.59
C PRO A 33 -12.86 -7.22 5.69
N PHE A 34 -12.71 -8.46 5.24
CA PHE A 34 -11.64 -8.86 4.33
C PHE A 34 -11.67 -8.03 3.03
N TYR A 35 -12.85 -7.91 2.43
CA TYR A 35 -13.05 -7.17 1.20
C TYR A 35 -12.75 -5.68 1.37
N LEU A 36 -13.42 -5.00 2.31
CA LEU A 36 -13.26 -3.55 2.50
C LEU A 36 -11.82 -3.15 2.83
N VAL A 37 -11.18 -3.91 3.71
CA VAL A 37 -9.80 -3.66 4.11
C VAL A 37 -8.84 -3.90 2.94
N SER A 38 -9.06 -4.96 2.17
CA SER A 38 -8.25 -5.23 0.98
C SER A 38 -8.40 -4.13 -0.06
N GLN A 39 -9.62 -3.66 -0.32
CA GLN A 39 -9.86 -2.58 -1.27
C GLN A 39 -9.17 -1.29 -0.85
N LEU A 40 -9.32 -0.87 0.42
CA LEU A 40 -8.66 0.35 0.90
C LEU A 40 -7.13 0.27 0.78
N GLY A 41 -6.53 -0.85 1.18
CA GLY A 41 -5.08 -1.03 1.08
C GLY A 41 -4.59 -1.10 -0.36
N MET A 42 -5.29 -1.85 -1.21
CA MET A 42 -4.93 -2.04 -2.61
C MET A 42 -5.13 -0.77 -3.43
N LEU A 43 -6.25 -0.06 -3.28
CA LEU A 43 -6.50 1.17 -4.03
C LEU A 43 -5.47 2.25 -3.72
N ALA A 44 -5.10 2.42 -2.45
CA ALA A 44 -4.05 3.34 -2.06
C ALA A 44 -2.70 2.99 -2.69
N GLY A 45 -2.32 1.70 -2.66
CA GLY A 45 -1.09 1.22 -3.29
C GLY A 45 -1.12 1.41 -4.81
N THR A 46 -2.20 0.97 -5.46
CA THR A 46 -2.41 1.10 -6.90
C THR A 46 -2.33 2.55 -7.34
N ALA A 47 -2.93 3.49 -6.61
CA ALA A 47 -2.85 4.91 -6.95
C ALA A 47 -1.40 5.42 -7.00
N VAL A 48 -0.57 5.04 -6.03
CA VAL A 48 0.86 5.42 -6.00
C VAL A 48 1.63 4.77 -7.16
N TYR A 49 1.40 3.48 -7.42
CA TYR A 49 2.05 2.77 -8.53
C TYR A 49 1.63 3.30 -9.91
N VAL A 50 0.35 3.60 -10.11
CA VAL A 50 -0.18 4.17 -11.36
C VAL A 50 0.37 5.58 -11.57
N PHE A 51 0.42 6.40 -10.52
CA PHE A 51 1.01 7.74 -10.59
C PHE A 51 2.51 7.68 -10.93
N ALA A 52 3.23 6.71 -10.38
CA ALA A 52 4.63 6.51 -10.72
C ALA A 52 4.82 6.03 -12.15
N GLY A 53 4.00 5.07 -12.59
CA GLY A 53 4.01 4.56 -13.96
C GLY A 53 3.69 5.63 -15.01
N SER A 54 2.70 6.49 -14.76
CA SER A 54 2.36 7.60 -15.65
C SER A 54 3.49 8.65 -15.72
N SER A 55 4.18 8.89 -14.61
CA SER A 55 5.33 9.80 -14.56
C SER A 55 6.52 9.29 -15.36
N ILE A 56 6.76 7.97 -15.36
CA ILE A 56 7.81 7.32 -16.17
C ILE A 56 7.48 7.35 -17.67
N GLY A 57 6.22 7.15 -18.04
CA GLY A 57 5.78 7.14 -19.45
C GLY A 57 5.92 8.49 -20.17
N ASN A 58 6.12 9.59 -19.43
CA ASN A 58 6.31 10.93 -19.99
C ASN A 58 7.79 11.33 -20.18
N LEU A 59 8.73 10.42 -19.96
CA LEU A 59 10.16 10.68 -20.13
C LEU A 59 10.52 10.67 -21.62
N ASN A 60 10.86 11.84 -22.17
CA ASN A 60 11.29 12.00 -23.57
C ASN A 60 12.82 12.19 -23.67
N SER A 61 13.50 12.48 -22.55
CA SER A 61 14.94 12.73 -22.47
C SER A 61 15.52 12.27 -21.13
N VAL A 62 16.82 11.96 -21.09
CA VAL A 62 17.57 11.65 -19.84
C VAL A 62 17.57 12.84 -18.87
N ALA A 63 17.44 14.08 -19.37
CA ALA A 63 17.28 15.27 -18.54
C ALA A 63 15.95 15.27 -17.74
N ASP A 64 14.93 14.54 -18.21
CA ASP A 64 13.63 14.45 -17.54
C ASP A 64 13.67 13.57 -16.27
N ILE A 65 14.81 12.91 -15.99
CA ILE A 65 15.01 12.17 -14.72
C ILE A 65 14.94 13.10 -13.51
N LEU A 66 15.28 14.39 -13.67
CA LEU A 66 15.15 15.42 -12.63
C LEU A 66 13.77 16.11 -12.63
N ASN A 67 12.82 15.67 -13.45
CA ASN A 67 11.49 16.25 -13.49
C ASN A 67 10.82 16.14 -12.10
N PRO A 68 10.23 17.23 -11.57
CA PRO A 68 9.53 17.23 -10.29
C PRO A 68 8.49 16.10 -10.16
N GLY A 69 7.81 15.75 -11.24
CA GLY A 69 6.83 14.65 -11.26
C GLY A 69 7.46 13.28 -11.03
N LEU A 70 8.58 13.00 -11.68
CA LEU A 70 9.29 11.73 -11.53
C LEU A 70 9.95 11.60 -10.16
N VAL A 71 10.57 12.67 -9.66
CA VAL A 71 11.14 12.72 -8.31
C VAL A 71 10.05 12.52 -7.26
N THR A 72 8.89 13.17 -7.44
CA THR A 72 7.74 12.98 -6.54
C THR A 72 7.21 11.55 -6.60
N ALA A 73 7.12 10.96 -7.79
CA ALA A 73 6.70 9.57 -7.97
C ALA A 73 7.64 8.58 -7.24
N PHE A 74 8.95 8.70 -7.44
CA PHE A 74 9.92 7.83 -6.77
C PHE A 74 9.93 8.06 -5.25
N ALA A 75 9.85 9.31 -4.81
CA ALA A 75 9.73 9.65 -3.39
C ALA A 75 8.45 9.05 -2.80
N LEU A 76 7.30 9.15 -3.48
CA LEU A 76 6.05 8.56 -3.04
C LEU A 76 6.16 7.04 -2.95
N VAL A 77 6.68 6.35 -3.98
CA VAL A 77 6.87 4.90 -3.96
C VAL A 77 7.79 4.47 -2.82
N GLY A 78 8.89 5.21 -2.58
CA GLY A 78 9.85 4.90 -1.52
C GLY A 78 9.34 5.20 -0.11
N ILE A 79 8.61 6.31 0.08
CA ILE A 79 8.12 6.77 1.40
C ILE A 79 6.82 6.08 1.78
N PHE A 80 5.99 5.70 0.80
CA PHE A 80 4.67 5.11 1.03
C PHE A 80 4.67 3.92 2.00
N PRO A 81 5.61 2.94 1.94
CA PRO A 81 5.67 1.84 2.91
C PRO A 81 5.88 2.32 4.35
N PHE A 82 6.67 3.37 4.55
CA PHE A 82 6.93 3.95 5.87
C PHE A 82 5.74 4.76 6.37
N GLY A 83 5.12 5.57 5.50
CA GLY A 83 3.89 6.30 5.80
C GLY A 83 2.75 5.35 6.17
N ALA A 84 2.57 4.29 5.40
CA ALA A 84 1.63 3.21 5.66
C ALA A 84 1.88 2.56 7.02
N ARG A 85 3.14 2.17 7.32
CA ARG A 85 3.52 1.62 8.63
C ARG A 85 3.21 2.57 9.78
N LYS A 86 3.51 3.87 9.63
CA LYS A 86 3.27 4.88 10.68
C LYS A 86 1.77 5.10 10.91
N PHE A 87 0.99 5.20 9.83
CA PHE A 87 -0.47 5.32 9.87
C PHE A 87 -1.10 4.11 10.57
N LEU A 88 -0.63 2.92 10.24
CA LEU A 88 -1.02 1.69 10.90
C LEU A 88 -0.70 1.74 12.41
N ASN A 89 0.55 2.01 12.79
CA ASN A 89 0.92 2.09 14.21
C ASN A 89 0.10 3.13 14.99
N TRP A 90 -0.27 4.24 14.36
CA TRP A 90 -1.17 5.25 14.94
C TRP A 90 -2.59 4.71 15.17
N LEU A 91 -3.16 3.99 14.19
CA LEU A 91 -4.45 3.31 14.37
C LEU A 91 -4.42 2.26 15.49
N ARG A 92 -3.27 1.59 15.70
CA ARG A 92 -3.06 0.64 16.80
C ARG A 92 -3.04 1.34 18.15
N SER A 93 -2.31 2.44 18.28
CA SER A 93 -2.20 3.22 19.53
C SER A 93 -3.58 3.70 20.04
N LYS A 94 -4.47 4.11 19.14
CA LYS A 94 -5.84 4.51 19.51
C LYS A 94 -6.73 3.35 20.00
N ARG A 95 -6.37 2.10 19.71
CA ARG A 95 -7.14 0.90 20.09
C ARG A 95 -6.70 0.30 21.41
N THR A 96 -5.45 0.48 21.83
CA THR A 96 -4.92 0.00 23.12
C THR A 96 -5.24 0.95 24.28
N SER A 97 -5.69 2.18 23.99
CA SER A 97 -6.13 3.16 24.99
C SER A 97 -7.64 3.09 25.32
N ARG A 98 -8.34 2.04 24.86
CA ARG A 98 -9.72 1.68 25.21
C ARG A 98 -9.74 0.24 25.68
#